data_AF-A0A9Q0GJG2-F1
#
_entry.id   AF-A0A9Q0GJG2-F1
#
_cell.length_a   1.000
_cell.length_b   1.000
_cell.length_c   1.000
_cell.angle_alpha   90.00
_cell.angle_beta   90.00
_cell.angle_gamma   90.00
#
_symmetry.space_group_name_H-M   'P 1'
#
loop_
_entity.id
_entity.type
_entity.pdbx_description
1 polymer ?
#
loop_
_entity_poly.entity_id
_entity_poly.type
_entity_poly.pdbx_seq_one_letter_code
_entity_poly.pdbx_strand_id
1 'polypeptide(L)'
;MPPKPRRNDVPLLYNIILLLNVVSLVSSKSTIEPCSNSDSCNALLGYTLYTDLKVSEVASLFQIDPIALLTANSIDISYPDIENHILPARLFLKIPISCSCVDGIRKSLSTHYKTRPSDTLASIADSIYAGLVSADQIKEANSIDDPSVLDVGQTLLVPLPCTCFNGTDNSLPAIYLSYVVREVDSLTAIAARYSTTITDLMNVNAMGSTAIKAGDILAVPLPACASNLPRYASDFGLIVPNGSYAITASHCVQCSCGPGSLNLYCMPAALAVSCSSMQCRNSNLMLGNVTWKQSSAGCNVTSCSYGGYVNGSIITTLSTSLQPRCPGVQQFPPLVIPPTTVTGDSSFAPAPAPLSEGGGKLPKTIVPTTGSLPGLAPFAGAGVGAPLGSASDGCSLMNQLSSFGGPLVLFLLLASIWVPF
;
A
#
# COMPACT_ATOMS: atom_id res chain seq x y z
N MET A 1 -64.25 -36.77 46.68
CA MET A 1 -63.22 -37.79 47.01
C MET A 1 -62.80 -38.50 45.71
N PRO A 2 -61.50 -38.84 45.57
CA PRO A 2 -60.70 -38.91 44.31
C PRO A 2 -60.80 -40.29 43.58
N PRO A 3 -60.13 -40.63 42.42
CA PRO A 3 -58.85 -40.09 41.89
C PRO A 3 -58.62 -39.94 40.34
N LYS A 4 -57.48 -39.27 40.04
CA LYS A 4 -56.61 -39.17 38.82
C LYS A 4 -56.24 -40.54 38.19
N PRO A 5 -55.37 -40.66 37.12
CA PRO A 5 -54.93 -39.78 36.01
C PRO A 5 -54.76 -40.51 34.63
N ARG A 6 -54.34 -39.79 33.56
CA ARG A 6 -53.45 -40.20 32.40
C ARG A 6 -53.79 -39.28 31.20
N ARG A 7 -52.90 -38.84 30.29
CA ARG A 7 -51.49 -39.09 29.96
C ARG A 7 -51.02 -37.88 29.10
N ASN A 8 -49.73 -37.59 29.13
CA ASN A 8 -48.99 -36.64 28.28
C ASN A 8 -49.38 -36.74 26.80
N ASP A 9 -49.33 -35.62 26.08
CA ASP A 9 -48.48 -35.45 24.90
C ASP A 9 -48.27 -33.96 24.57
N VAL A 10 -47.03 -33.66 24.19
CA VAL A 10 -46.37 -32.36 24.06
C VAL A 10 -46.73 -31.68 22.73
N PRO A 11 -46.96 -30.34 22.65
CA PRO A 11 -46.81 -29.63 21.40
C PRO A 11 -45.40 -29.00 21.32
N LEU A 12 -44.71 -29.45 20.28
CA LEU A 12 -43.45 -29.01 19.70
C LEU A 12 -43.30 -27.47 19.69
N LEU A 13 -42.25 -26.93 20.30
CA LEU A 13 -41.77 -25.58 20.03
C LEU A 13 -41.20 -25.53 18.60
N TYR A 14 -41.84 -24.75 17.73
CA TYR A 14 -41.29 -24.41 16.41
C TYR A 14 -40.51 -23.10 16.53
N ASN A 15 -39.20 -23.19 16.76
CA ASN A 15 -38.29 -22.05 16.67
C ASN A 15 -37.97 -21.78 15.19
N ILE A 16 -38.59 -20.75 14.61
CA ILE A 16 -38.19 -20.20 13.32
C ILE A 16 -37.03 -19.24 13.57
N ILE A 17 -35.80 -19.68 13.30
CA ILE A 17 -34.62 -18.83 13.25
C ILE A 17 -34.62 -18.12 11.90
N LEU A 18 -35.07 -16.86 11.88
CA LEU A 18 -34.92 -15.97 10.73
C LEU A 18 -33.45 -15.52 10.66
N LEU A 19 -32.67 -16.14 9.77
CA LEU A 19 -31.34 -15.65 9.40
C LEU A 19 -31.52 -14.38 8.55
N LEU A 20 -31.61 -13.23 9.23
CA LEU A 20 -31.40 -11.92 8.60
C LEU A 20 -29.93 -11.87 8.16
N ASN A 21 -29.68 -12.10 6.87
CA ASN A 21 -28.45 -11.64 6.23
C ASN A 21 -28.49 -10.11 6.22
N VAL A 22 -28.06 -9.50 7.33
CA VAL A 22 -27.71 -8.09 7.37
C VAL A 22 -26.45 -7.97 6.52
N VAL A 23 -26.62 -7.72 5.22
CA VAL A 23 -25.56 -7.13 4.41
C VAL A 23 -25.29 -5.78 5.06
N SER A 24 -24.27 -5.75 5.91
CA SER A 24 -23.81 -4.52 6.52
C SER A 24 -23.25 -3.70 5.36
N LEU A 25 -23.97 -2.68 4.91
CA LEU A 25 -23.39 -1.62 4.08
C LEU A 25 -22.35 -0.93 4.95
N VAL A 26 -21.12 -1.44 4.91
CA VAL A 26 -19.98 -0.85 5.60
C VAL A 26 -19.61 0.38 4.79
N SER A 27 -19.97 1.56 5.28
CA SER A 27 -19.41 2.80 4.77
C SER A 27 -17.94 2.86 5.19
N SER A 28 -17.05 2.65 4.22
CA SER A 28 -15.62 2.85 4.37
C SER A 28 -15.34 4.31 4.67
N LYS A 29 -14.63 4.57 5.77
CA LYS A 29 -14.17 5.91 6.10
C LYS A 29 -12.95 6.23 5.24
N SER A 30 -12.90 7.43 4.67
CA SER A 30 -11.71 7.93 3.99
C SER A 30 -11.34 9.29 4.56
N THR A 31 -10.04 9.54 4.73
CA THR A 31 -9.55 10.87 5.05
C THR A 31 -9.61 11.76 3.82
N ILE A 32 -10.18 12.95 3.99
CA ILE A 32 -10.35 13.95 2.94
C ILE A 32 -9.58 15.19 3.37
N GLU A 33 -8.60 15.60 2.57
CA GLU A 33 -7.89 16.86 2.75
C GLU A 33 -8.58 17.95 1.91
N PRO A 34 -9.19 18.97 2.54
CA PRO A 34 -9.71 20.12 1.82
C PRO A 34 -8.56 20.98 1.30
N CYS A 35 -8.74 21.60 0.14
CA CYS A 35 -7.73 22.43 -0.49
C CYS A 35 -8.35 23.63 -1.21
N SER A 36 -7.60 24.73 -1.28
CA SER A 36 -8.07 25.98 -1.92
C SER A 36 -7.19 26.44 -3.08
N ASN A 37 -5.95 25.95 -3.15
CA ASN A 37 -4.97 26.35 -4.16
C ASN A 37 -4.86 25.29 -5.25
N SER A 38 -4.53 25.70 -6.48
CA SER A 38 -4.27 24.80 -7.61
C SER A 38 -2.93 24.06 -7.54
N ASP A 39 -2.36 23.90 -6.34
CA ASP A 39 -1.06 23.28 -6.15
C ASP A 39 -1.13 21.76 -6.31
N SER A 40 -0.03 21.14 -6.70
CA SER A 40 0.13 19.68 -6.73
C SER A 40 1.23 19.23 -5.78
N CYS A 41 1.16 17.97 -5.36
CA CYS A 41 2.09 17.39 -4.40
C CYS A 41 2.23 15.89 -4.63
N ASN A 42 3.36 15.35 -4.18
CA ASN A 42 3.63 13.92 -4.27
C ASN A 42 2.94 13.20 -3.11
N ALA A 43 2.23 12.12 -3.44
CA ALA A 43 1.61 11.21 -2.47
C ALA A 43 1.86 9.76 -2.89
N LEU A 44 1.51 8.82 -2.01
CA LEU A 44 1.57 7.40 -2.31
C LEU A 44 0.19 6.76 -2.16
N LEU A 45 -0.09 5.75 -2.98
CA LEU A 45 -1.22 4.84 -2.78
C LEU A 45 -0.70 3.48 -2.32
N GLY A 46 -1.38 2.89 -1.34
CA GLY A 46 -1.18 1.51 -0.95
C GLY A 46 -2.07 0.63 -1.80
N TYR A 47 -1.47 -0.10 -2.75
CA TYR A 47 -2.19 -0.94 -3.69
C TYR A 47 -1.85 -2.41 -3.48
N THR A 48 -2.87 -3.27 -3.45
CA THR A 48 -2.68 -4.72 -3.39
C THR A 48 -3.07 -5.31 -4.75
N LEU A 49 -2.15 -6.06 -5.37
CA LEU A 49 -2.40 -6.66 -6.69
C LEU A 49 -3.59 -7.63 -6.64
N TYR A 50 -4.55 -7.45 -7.56
CA TYR A 50 -5.72 -8.33 -7.68
C TYR A 50 -5.39 -9.66 -8.39
N THR A 51 -4.36 -9.66 -9.24
CA THR A 51 -3.87 -10.81 -10.00
C THR A 51 -2.37 -10.68 -10.24
N ASP A 52 -1.75 -11.73 -10.78
CA ASP A 52 -0.39 -11.68 -11.29
C ASP A 52 -0.32 -10.69 -12.46
N LEU A 53 0.53 -9.67 -12.35
CA LEU A 53 0.69 -8.62 -13.36
C LEU A 53 2.16 -8.32 -13.58
N LYS A 54 2.52 -7.94 -14.81
CA LYS A 54 3.86 -7.41 -15.09
C LYS A 54 4.07 -6.04 -14.45
N VAL A 55 5.31 -5.70 -14.12
CA VAL A 55 5.66 -4.34 -13.64
C VAL A 55 5.14 -3.26 -14.61
N SER A 56 5.31 -3.45 -15.91
CA SER A 56 4.81 -2.53 -16.95
C SER A 56 3.28 -2.38 -16.95
N GLU A 57 2.54 -3.45 -16.63
CA GLU A 57 1.08 -3.44 -16.56
C GLU A 57 0.57 -2.70 -15.33
N VAL A 58 1.22 -2.91 -14.17
CA VAL A 58 0.91 -2.15 -12.95
C VAL A 58 1.23 -0.67 -13.15
N ALA A 59 2.37 -0.34 -13.75
CA ALA A 59 2.74 1.03 -14.05
C ALA A 59 1.73 1.69 -15.02
N SER A 60 1.29 0.95 -16.04
CA SER A 60 0.26 1.42 -16.99
C SER A 60 -1.11 1.62 -16.34
N LEU A 61 -1.47 0.80 -15.33
CA LEU A 61 -2.76 0.88 -14.63
C LEU A 61 -2.94 2.20 -13.86
N PHE A 62 -1.83 2.81 -13.42
CA PHE A 62 -1.81 4.10 -12.69
C PHE A 62 -1.21 5.25 -13.51
N GLN A 63 -0.80 5.01 -14.75
CA GLN A 63 -0.14 5.99 -15.63
C GLN A 63 1.15 6.56 -15.01
N ILE A 64 1.97 5.68 -14.46
CA ILE A 64 3.25 6.03 -13.82
C ILE A 64 4.44 5.38 -14.52
N ASP A 65 5.64 5.86 -14.19
CA ASP A 65 6.89 5.29 -14.67
C ASP A 65 7.19 3.96 -13.94
N PRO A 66 7.52 2.86 -14.68
CA PRO A 66 7.85 1.57 -14.08
C PRO A 66 9.02 1.63 -13.10
N ILE A 67 10.03 2.47 -13.36
CA ILE A 67 11.20 2.60 -12.48
C ILE A 67 10.82 3.36 -11.20
N ALA A 68 9.98 4.39 -11.30
CA ALA A 68 9.41 5.05 -10.13
C ALA A 68 8.60 4.08 -9.24
N LEU A 69 7.82 3.18 -9.83
CA LEU A 69 7.11 2.11 -9.11
C LEU A 69 8.08 1.21 -8.32
N LEU A 70 9.14 0.74 -8.96
CA LEU A 70 10.12 -0.16 -8.34
C LEU A 70 10.92 0.53 -7.22
N THR A 71 11.39 1.75 -7.48
CA THR A 71 12.20 2.52 -6.51
C THR A 71 11.40 2.93 -5.27
N ALA A 72 10.11 3.27 -5.42
CA ALA A 72 9.22 3.54 -4.29
C ALA A 72 9.03 2.32 -3.36
N ASN A 73 9.26 1.10 -3.88
CA ASN A 73 9.15 -0.16 -3.14
C ASN A 73 10.52 -0.78 -2.80
N SER A 74 11.61 -0.05 -3.02
CA SER A 74 12.99 -0.54 -2.79
C SER A 74 13.32 -1.81 -3.55
N ILE A 75 12.70 -2.02 -4.72
CA ILE A 75 13.00 -3.14 -5.59
C ILE A 75 14.25 -2.82 -6.41
N ASP A 76 15.17 -3.79 -6.52
CA ASP A 76 16.40 -3.62 -7.30
C ASP A 76 16.09 -3.48 -8.80
N ILE A 77 16.44 -2.31 -9.35
CA ILE A 77 16.24 -1.95 -10.76
C ILE A 77 17.35 -2.46 -11.67
N SER A 78 18.42 -3.05 -11.11
CA SER A 78 19.56 -3.59 -11.86
C SER A 78 19.24 -4.95 -12.50
N TYR A 79 18.09 -5.54 -12.17
CA TYR A 79 17.68 -6.84 -12.69
C TYR A 79 17.34 -6.75 -14.19
N PRO A 80 17.80 -7.69 -15.04
CA PRO A 80 17.52 -7.67 -16.46
C PRO A 80 16.03 -7.88 -16.74
N ASP A 81 15.48 -7.19 -17.74
CA ASP A 81 14.08 -7.29 -18.18
C ASP A 81 13.05 -7.04 -17.07
N ILE A 82 13.41 -6.17 -16.11
CA ILE A 82 12.59 -5.91 -14.91
C ILE A 82 11.18 -5.38 -15.23
N GLU A 83 11.00 -4.68 -16.35
CA GLU A 83 9.69 -4.18 -16.77
C GLU A 83 8.70 -5.30 -17.11
N ASN A 84 9.19 -6.44 -17.62
CA ASN A 84 8.38 -7.61 -17.95
C ASN A 84 8.29 -8.63 -16.80
N HIS A 85 8.95 -8.38 -15.68
CA HIS A 85 8.90 -9.25 -14.51
C HIS A 85 7.48 -9.33 -13.96
N ILE A 86 7.03 -10.54 -13.62
CA ILE A 86 5.68 -10.80 -13.11
C ILE A 86 5.69 -10.65 -11.58
N LEU A 87 4.85 -9.74 -11.09
CA LEU A 87 4.58 -9.55 -9.67
C LEU A 87 3.39 -10.41 -9.26
N PRO A 88 3.49 -11.17 -8.15
CA PRO A 88 2.44 -12.10 -7.73
C PRO A 88 1.22 -11.36 -7.17
N ALA A 89 0.04 -11.96 -7.35
CA ALA A 89 -1.20 -11.52 -6.75
C ALA A 89 -1.07 -11.36 -5.23
N ARG A 90 -1.83 -10.42 -4.66
CA ARG A 90 -1.79 -10.04 -3.24
C ARG A 90 -0.50 -9.38 -2.77
N LEU A 91 0.44 -9.09 -3.66
CA LEU A 91 1.58 -8.24 -3.33
C LEU A 91 1.10 -6.81 -3.03
N PHE A 92 1.54 -6.26 -1.90
CA PHE A 92 1.29 -4.88 -1.54
C PHE A 92 2.41 -3.98 -2.09
N LEU A 93 2.04 -2.93 -2.81
CA LEU A 93 2.92 -1.97 -3.46
C LEU A 93 2.56 -0.55 -3.06
N LYS A 94 3.57 0.29 -2.89
CA LYS A 94 3.47 1.74 -2.79
C LYS A 94 3.52 2.33 -4.19
N ILE A 95 2.44 2.94 -4.65
CA ILE A 95 2.32 3.52 -5.97
C ILE A 95 2.53 5.04 -5.85
N PRO A 96 3.59 5.63 -6.42
CA PRO A 96 3.77 7.07 -6.42
C PRO A 96 2.75 7.75 -7.32
N ILE A 97 2.05 8.74 -6.80
CA ILE A 97 1.04 9.50 -7.55
C ILE A 97 1.21 11.01 -7.35
N SER A 98 0.74 11.77 -8.34
CA SER A 98 0.59 13.22 -8.21
C SER A 98 -0.81 13.54 -7.70
N CYS A 99 -0.87 14.28 -6.60
CA CYS A 99 -2.09 14.71 -5.95
C CYS A 99 -2.38 16.17 -6.25
N SER A 100 -3.53 16.46 -6.84
CA SER A 100 -3.93 17.81 -7.25
C SER A 100 -5.15 18.26 -6.45
N CYS A 101 -5.29 19.58 -6.29
CA CYS A 101 -6.51 20.14 -5.72
C CYS A 101 -7.58 20.29 -6.81
N VAL A 102 -8.69 19.57 -6.68
CA VAL A 102 -9.79 19.63 -7.65
C VAL A 102 -11.12 19.59 -6.89
N ASP A 103 -12.02 20.52 -7.21
CA ASP A 103 -13.32 20.68 -6.53
C ASP A 103 -13.20 20.89 -5.01
N GLY A 104 -12.13 21.56 -4.56
CA GLY A 104 -11.88 21.84 -3.15
C GLY A 104 -11.36 20.65 -2.33
N ILE A 105 -11.08 19.51 -2.98
CA ILE A 105 -10.60 18.29 -2.35
C ILE A 105 -9.34 17.79 -3.08
N ARG A 106 -8.40 17.22 -2.31
CA ARG A 106 -7.22 16.55 -2.86
C ARG A 106 -7.59 15.19 -3.47
N LYS A 107 -7.32 15.02 -4.76
CA LYS A 107 -7.49 13.77 -5.51
C LYS A 107 -6.49 13.66 -6.66
N SER A 108 -6.15 12.43 -7.03
CA SER A 108 -5.34 12.15 -8.22
C SER A 108 -6.24 11.85 -9.40
N LEU A 109 -6.04 12.59 -10.48
CA LEU A 109 -6.82 12.50 -11.73
C LEU A 109 -5.97 12.03 -12.92
N SER A 110 -4.75 11.55 -12.69
CA SER A 110 -3.89 11.04 -13.77
C SER A 110 -4.29 9.65 -14.24
N THR A 111 -5.09 8.95 -13.45
CA THR A 111 -5.42 7.54 -13.70
C THR A 111 -6.61 7.40 -14.63
N HIS A 112 -6.41 6.67 -15.73
CA HIS A 112 -7.44 6.37 -16.71
C HIS A 112 -7.55 4.87 -16.96
N TYR A 113 -8.76 4.33 -16.86
CA TYR A 113 -9.02 2.92 -17.07
C TYR A 113 -9.81 2.69 -18.36
N LYS A 114 -9.34 1.79 -19.22
CA LYS A 114 -10.07 1.41 -20.43
C LYS A 114 -10.92 0.18 -20.15
N THR A 115 -12.24 0.30 -20.26
CA THR A 115 -13.20 -0.77 -19.97
C THR A 115 -13.00 -1.97 -20.87
N ARG A 116 -13.15 -3.15 -20.26
CA ARG A 116 -13.08 -4.47 -20.89
C ARG A 116 -14.49 -5.09 -20.94
N PRO A 117 -14.70 -6.13 -21.76
CA PRO A 117 -15.95 -6.87 -21.75
C PRO A 117 -16.29 -7.35 -20.33
N SER A 118 -17.56 -7.17 -19.94
CA SER A 118 -18.09 -7.55 -18.62
C SER A 118 -17.60 -6.74 -17.43
N ASP A 119 -16.88 -5.63 -17.65
CA ASP A 119 -16.56 -4.71 -16.57
C ASP A 119 -17.83 -4.01 -16.05
N THR A 120 -17.88 -3.86 -14.72
CA THR A 120 -18.85 -3.01 -14.01
C THR A 120 -18.08 -2.00 -13.16
N LEU A 121 -18.71 -0.86 -12.84
CA LEU A 121 -18.08 0.15 -11.97
C LEU A 121 -17.66 -0.44 -10.62
N ALA A 122 -18.47 -1.34 -10.06
CA ALA A 122 -18.16 -2.05 -8.81
C ALA A 122 -16.94 -2.98 -8.97
N SER A 123 -16.87 -3.80 -10.02
CA SER A 123 -15.70 -4.66 -10.25
C SER A 123 -14.41 -3.86 -10.47
N ILE A 124 -14.50 -2.71 -11.16
CA ILE A 124 -13.34 -1.84 -11.38
C ILE A 124 -12.88 -1.24 -10.04
N ALA A 125 -13.80 -0.67 -9.26
CA ALA A 125 -13.53 -0.09 -7.96
C ALA A 125 -12.96 -1.10 -6.95
N ASP A 126 -13.71 -2.17 -6.69
CA ASP A 126 -13.43 -3.08 -5.58
C ASP A 126 -12.35 -4.11 -5.93
N SER A 127 -12.36 -4.63 -7.16
CA SER A 127 -11.43 -5.69 -7.57
C SER A 127 -10.17 -5.11 -8.21
N ILE A 128 -10.30 -4.26 -9.24
CA ILE A 128 -9.12 -3.78 -10.00
C ILE A 128 -8.33 -2.74 -9.19
N TYR A 129 -9.00 -1.75 -8.62
CA TYR A 129 -8.38 -0.70 -7.80
C TYR A 129 -8.37 -1.02 -6.30
N ALA A 130 -8.69 -2.26 -5.92
CA ALA A 130 -8.58 -2.76 -4.55
C ALA A 130 -9.31 -1.89 -3.49
N GLY A 131 -10.45 -1.28 -3.87
CA GLY A 131 -11.24 -0.44 -2.98
C GLY A 131 -10.64 0.96 -2.72
N LEU A 132 -9.63 1.39 -3.49
CA LEU A 132 -9.09 2.76 -3.41
C LEU A 132 -10.11 3.82 -3.83
N VAL A 133 -11.12 3.44 -4.61
CA VAL A 133 -12.17 4.33 -5.12
C VAL A 133 -13.49 3.56 -5.11
N SER A 134 -14.61 4.26 -4.96
CA SER A 134 -15.94 3.64 -5.04
C SER A 134 -16.54 3.71 -6.45
N ALA A 135 -17.50 2.83 -6.72
CA ALA A 135 -18.25 2.86 -7.98
C ALA A 135 -18.95 4.22 -8.21
N ASP A 136 -19.50 4.82 -7.13
CA ASP A 136 -20.14 6.13 -7.19
C ASP A 136 -19.16 7.25 -7.52
N GLN A 137 -17.94 7.21 -6.96
CA GLN A 137 -16.89 8.18 -7.29
C GLN A 137 -16.47 8.09 -8.76
N ILE A 138 -16.35 6.88 -9.32
CA ILE A 138 -16.09 6.71 -10.75
C ILE A 138 -17.28 7.23 -11.58
N LYS A 139 -18.51 6.91 -11.18
CA LYS A 139 -19.72 7.38 -11.86
C LYS A 139 -19.78 8.91 -11.92
N GLU A 140 -19.61 9.57 -10.78
CA GLU A 140 -19.65 11.03 -10.65
C GLU A 140 -18.54 11.70 -11.45
N ALA A 141 -17.30 11.20 -11.35
CA ALA A 141 -16.16 11.76 -12.05
C ALA A 141 -16.26 11.67 -13.59
N ASN A 142 -17.06 10.74 -14.10
CA ASN A 142 -17.26 10.52 -15.53
C ASN A 142 -18.65 10.96 -16.03
N SER A 143 -19.47 11.56 -15.15
CA SER A 143 -20.86 11.97 -15.49
C SER A 143 -21.66 10.83 -16.13
N ILE A 144 -21.55 9.61 -15.59
CA ILE A 144 -22.26 8.44 -16.12
C ILE A 144 -23.68 8.43 -15.57
N ASP A 145 -24.67 8.52 -16.46
CA ASP A 145 -26.08 8.53 -16.10
C ASP A 145 -26.57 7.14 -15.65
N ASP A 146 -26.30 6.11 -16.46
CA ASP A 146 -26.67 4.71 -16.19
C ASP A 146 -25.43 3.84 -15.96
N PRO A 147 -25.14 3.42 -14.71
CA PRO A 147 -23.98 2.59 -14.39
C PRO A 147 -24.13 1.12 -14.81
N SER A 148 -25.31 0.71 -15.28
CA SER A 148 -25.59 -0.69 -15.68
C SER A 148 -25.10 -1.05 -17.08
N VAL A 149 -24.78 -0.04 -17.90
CA VAL A 149 -24.28 -0.21 -19.27
C VAL A 149 -22.97 0.54 -19.40
N LEU A 150 -21.85 -0.18 -19.36
CA LEU A 150 -20.54 0.35 -19.71
C LEU A 150 -20.17 -0.11 -21.12
N ASP A 151 -19.86 0.84 -21.99
CA ASP A 151 -19.38 0.53 -23.34
C ASP A 151 -17.97 -0.05 -23.28
N VAL A 152 -17.71 -1.09 -24.08
CA VAL A 152 -16.37 -1.71 -24.15
C VAL A 152 -15.39 -0.74 -24.81
N GLY A 153 -14.23 -0.54 -24.19
CA GLY A 153 -13.19 0.34 -24.68
C GLY A 153 -13.37 1.81 -24.34
N GLN A 154 -14.40 2.16 -23.55
CA GLN A 154 -14.57 3.47 -22.95
C GLN A 154 -13.43 3.77 -21.98
N THR A 155 -12.89 4.99 -22.03
CA THR A 155 -11.88 5.45 -21.08
C THR A 155 -12.56 6.16 -19.91
N LEU A 156 -12.43 5.59 -18.72
CA LEU A 156 -12.95 6.14 -17.47
C LEU A 156 -11.83 6.85 -16.71
N LEU A 157 -12.09 8.05 -16.23
CA LEU A 157 -11.29 8.74 -15.22
C LEU A 157 -11.49 8.05 -13.86
N VAL A 158 -10.39 7.68 -13.20
CA VAL A 158 -10.44 7.03 -11.89
C VAL A 158 -9.90 8.00 -10.84
N PRO A 159 -10.77 8.66 -10.05
CA PRO A 159 -10.34 9.63 -9.05
C PRO A 159 -9.80 8.93 -7.79
N LEU A 160 -8.47 8.86 -7.65
CA LEU A 160 -7.84 8.18 -6.52
C LEU A 160 -7.65 9.14 -5.33
N PRO A 161 -7.95 8.71 -4.08
CA PRO A 161 -7.83 9.56 -2.90
C PRO A 161 -6.36 9.75 -2.53
N CYS A 162 -6.00 10.98 -2.22
CA CYS A 162 -4.65 11.32 -1.80
C CYS A 162 -4.66 12.51 -0.84
N THR A 163 -3.64 12.56 0.00
CA THR A 163 -3.39 13.67 0.92
C THR A 163 -1.91 14.01 0.87
N CYS A 164 -1.55 15.22 1.27
CA CYS A 164 -0.19 15.72 1.27
C CYS A 164 0.15 16.57 2.49
N PHE A 165 -0.81 17.34 3.03
CA PHE A 165 -0.59 18.24 4.17
C PHE A 165 0.71 19.06 4.06
N ASN A 166 0.93 19.68 2.88
CA ASN A 166 2.13 20.45 2.53
C ASN A 166 3.47 19.69 2.62
N GLY A 167 3.46 18.35 2.59
CA GLY A 167 4.66 17.52 2.64
C GLY A 167 5.33 17.50 4.00
N THR A 168 4.59 17.80 5.07
CA THR A 168 5.12 17.83 6.43
C THR A 168 4.15 17.23 7.43
N ASP A 169 4.69 16.50 8.41
CA ASP A 169 3.97 16.04 9.60
C ASP A 169 4.74 16.53 10.83
N ASN A 170 4.07 17.19 11.77
CA ASN A 170 4.71 17.75 12.96
C ASN A 170 5.96 18.64 12.66
N SER A 171 5.91 19.42 11.57
CA SER A 171 7.03 20.23 11.03
C SER A 171 8.24 19.45 10.52
N LEU A 172 8.14 18.14 10.37
CA LEU A 172 9.15 17.29 9.75
C LEU A 172 8.69 16.85 8.36
N PRO A 173 9.60 16.62 7.39
CA PRO A 173 9.20 16.16 6.07
C PRO A 173 8.47 14.82 6.12
N ALA A 174 7.33 14.74 5.46
CA ALA A 174 6.51 13.54 5.38
C ALA A 174 5.84 13.39 4.02
N ILE A 175 5.61 12.14 3.62
CA ILE A 175 4.75 11.80 2.47
C ILE A 175 3.62 10.94 2.99
N TYR A 176 2.40 11.21 2.53
CA TYR A 176 1.24 10.46 2.96
C TYR A 176 0.95 9.30 2.01
N LEU A 177 0.66 8.16 2.62
CA LEU A 177 0.22 6.94 1.95
C LEU A 177 -1.28 6.75 2.20
N SER A 178 -2.09 6.74 1.13
CA SER A 178 -3.49 6.31 1.20
C SER A 178 -3.53 4.79 1.32
N TYR A 179 -3.84 4.27 2.51
CA TYR A 179 -3.80 2.85 2.83
C TYR A 179 -5.20 2.28 3.04
N VAL A 180 -5.59 1.30 2.22
CA VAL A 180 -6.83 0.54 2.41
C VAL A 180 -6.64 -0.51 3.50
N VAL A 181 -7.38 -0.39 4.59
CA VAL A 181 -7.35 -1.30 5.74
C VAL A 181 -7.85 -2.68 5.35
N ARG A 182 -7.11 -3.72 5.72
CA ARG A 182 -7.48 -5.13 5.52
C ARG A 182 -8.10 -5.71 6.79
N GLU A 183 -8.81 -6.83 6.66
CA GLU A 183 -9.51 -7.49 7.78
C GLU A 183 -8.62 -7.85 8.97
N VAL A 184 -7.34 -8.15 8.72
CA VAL A 184 -6.37 -8.55 9.75
C VAL A 184 -5.56 -7.38 10.33
N ASP A 185 -5.75 -6.17 9.80
CA ASP A 185 -4.95 -5.03 10.22
C ASP A 185 -5.46 -4.46 11.55
N SER A 186 -4.53 -3.96 12.37
CA SER A 186 -4.82 -3.14 13.53
C SER A 186 -4.08 -1.81 13.41
N LEU A 187 -4.63 -0.75 14.00
CA LEU A 187 -4.02 0.58 13.92
C LEU A 187 -2.59 0.58 14.51
N THR A 188 -2.35 -0.25 15.53
CA THR A 188 -1.04 -0.42 16.16
C THR A 188 -0.04 -1.10 15.23
N ALA A 189 -0.46 -2.14 14.51
CA ALA A 189 0.39 -2.82 13.53
C ALA A 189 0.71 -1.92 12.33
N ILE A 190 -0.26 -1.13 11.85
CA ILE A 190 -0.06 -0.14 10.79
C ILE A 190 0.96 0.92 11.24
N ALA A 191 0.78 1.49 12.44
CA ALA A 191 1.70 2.49 12.99
C ALA A 191 3.14 1.96 13.05
N ALA A 192 3.32 0.76 13.62
CA ALA A 192 4.62 0.11 13.73
C ALA A 192 5.25 -0.16 12.36
N ARG A 193 4.46 -0.67 11.39
CA ARG A 193 4.94 -0.99 10.04
C ARG A 193 5.51 0.23 9.31
N TYR A 194 4.90 1.39 9.50
CA TYR A 194 5.26 2.62 8.80
C TYR A 194 6.08 3.60 9.64
N SER A 195 6.58 3.17 10.81
CA SER A 195 7.39 4.00 11.71
C SER A 195 6.70 5.33 12.07
N THR A 196 5.39 5.27 12.28
CA THR A 196 4.57 6.39 12.77
C THR A 196 3.95 6.03 14.13
N THR A 197 3.30 6.96 14.80
CA THR A 197 2.63 6.71 16.07
C THR A 197 1.13 6.52 15.89
N ILE A 198 0.50 5.80 16.82
CA ILE A 198 -0.97 5.66 16.86
C ILE A 198 -1.62 7.05 16.96
N THR A 199 -1.03 7.93 17.78
CA THR A 199 -1.51 9.29 17.99
C THR A 199 -1.44 10.12 16.71
N ASP A 200 -0.34 10.07 15.98
CA ASP A 200 -0.20 10.79 14.69
C ASP A 200 -1.19 10.25 13.66
N LEU A 201 -1.33 8.92 13.56
CA LEU A 201 -2.34 8.32 12.68
C LEU A 201 -3.76 8.79 13.02
N MET A 202 -4.12 8.78 14.31
CA MET A 202 -5.45 9.23 14.73
C MET A 202 -5.66 10.71 14.44
N ASN A 203 -4.64 11.55 14.67
CA ASN A 203 -4.71 12.99 14.44
C ASN A 203 -4.90 13.31 12.95
N VAL A 204 -4.05 12.73 12.08
CA VAL A 204 -4.10 12.92 10.63
C VAL A 204 -5.45 12.48 10.04
N ASN A 205 -6.03 11.41 10.58
CA ASN A 205 -7.29 10.84 10.09
C ASN A 205 -8.53 11.33 10.88
N ALA A 206 -8.37 12.34 11.74
CA ALA A 206 -9.43 12.88 12.60
C ALA A 206 -10.23 11.78 13.37
N MET A 207 -9.53 10.76 13.86
CA MET A 207 -10.13 9.59 14.51
C MET A 207 -10.32 9.82 16.01
N GLY A 208 -11.56 9.63 16.51
CA GLY A 208 -11.85 9.68 17.95
C GLY A 208 -11.53 8.39 18.73
N SER A 209 -11.18 7.30 18.04
CA SER A 209 -10.82 6.01 18.65
C SER A 209 -9.89 5.21 17.74
N THR A 210 -9.27 4.15 18.24
CA THR A 210 -8.40 3.26 17.46
C THR A 210 -9.16 2.26 16.58
N ALA A 211 -10.49 2.31 16.56
CA ALA A 211 -11.31 1.39 15.78
C ALA A 211 -11.20 1.69 14.28
N ILE A 212 -10.75 0.69 13.53
CA ILE A 212 -10.67 0.68 12.07
C ILE A 212 -11.45 -0.52 11.53
N LYS A 213 -11.97 -0.40 10.31
CA LYS A 213 -12.69 -1.47 9.61
C LYS A 213 -12.01 -1.77 8.28
N ALA A 214 -12.15 -3.01 7.82
CA ALA A 214 -11.74 -3.36 6.47
C ALA A 214 -12.42 -2.45 5.44
N GLY A 215 -11.64 -1.97 4.47
CA GLY A 215 -12.07 -0.99 3.47
C GLY A 215 -11.91 0.47 3.87
N ASP A 216 -11.64 0.80 5.14
CA ASP A 216 -11.29 2.19 5.52
C ASP A 216 -10.00 2.61 4.81
N ILE A 217 -9.94 3.85 4.31
CA ILE A 217 -8.78 4.45 3.66
C ILE A 217 -8.13 5.44 4.62
N LEU A 218 -6.98 5.05 5.17
CA LEU A 218 -6.21 5.89 6.09
C LEU A 218 -5.13 6.66 5.35
N ALA A 219 -4.98 7.94 5.67
CA ALA A 219 -3.80 8.73 5.36
C ALA A 219 -2.70 8.40 6.39
N VAL A 220 -1.67 7.67 5.96
CA VAL A 220 -0.56 7.25 6.81
C VAL A 220 0.64 8.17 6.56
N PRO A 221 1.08 8.99 7.53
CA PRO A 221 2.28 9.82 7.38
C PRO A 221 3.52 8.93 7.40
N LEU A 222 4.29 8.96 6.33
CA LEU A 222 5.60 8.34 6.25
C LEU A 222 6.67 9.40 6.48
N PRO A 223 7.54 9.24 7.49
CA PRO A 223 8.73 10.09 7.63
C PRO A 223 9.51 10.08 6.31
N ALA A 224 10.03 11.23 5.89
CA ALA A 224 10.68 11.36 4.60
C ALA A 224 11.92 12.26 4.66
N CYS A 225 12.72 12.18 3.61
CA CYS A 225 13.88 13.03 3.39
C CYS A 225 13.52 14.07 2.32
N ALA A 226 13.45 15.34 2.72
CA ALA A 226 13.28 16.44 1.78
C ALA A 226 14.63 16.82 1.16
N SER A 227 14.63 17.05 -0.15
CA SER A 227 15.77 17.61 -0.85
C SER A 227 15.87 19.13 -0.61
N ASN A 228 17.11 19.65 -0.61
CA ASN A 228 17.36 21.09 -0.59
C ASN A 228 17.76 21.57 -1.99
N LEU A 229 16.85 21.38 -2.95
CA LEU A 229 17.06 21.76 -4.34
C LEU A 229 16.57 23.20 -4.60
N PRO A 230 17.20 23.92 -5.53
CA PRO A 230 16.77 25.27 -5.87
C PRO A 230 15.41 25.27 -6.58
N ARG A 231 14.60 26.31 -6.37
CA ARG A 231 13.25 26.44 -6.97
C ARG A 231 13.20 26.43 -8.50
N TYR A 232 14.32 26.73 -9.14
CA TYR A 232 14.43 26.70 -10.61
C TYR A 232 14.74 25.30 -11.17
N ALA A 233 15.03 24.32 -10.30
CA ALA A 233 15.21 22.94 -10.73
C ALA A 233 13.85 22.29 -11.00
N SER A 234 13.78 21.45 -12.04
CA SER A 234 12.54 20.77 -12.41
C SER A 234 12.09 19.75 -11.34
N ASP A 235 13.02 19.28 -10.53
CA ASP A 235 12.81 18.36 -9.42
C ASP A 235 12.84 19.06 -8.05
N PHE A 236 12.59 20.37 -8.03
CA PHE A 236 12.32 21.11 -6.81
C PHE A 236 11.21 20.42 -5.99
N GLY A 237 11.43 20.30 -4.68
CA GLY A 237 10.49 19.62 -3.80
C GLY A 237 10.56 18.10 -3.86
N LEU A 238 11.63 17.52 -4.44
CA LEU A 238 11.89 16.09 -4.33
C LEU A 238 11.92 15.69 -2.86
N ILE A 239 11.07 14.73 -2.51
CA ILE A 239 10.94 14.16 -1.17
C ILE A 239 10.86 12.65 -1.32
N VAL A 240 11.59 11.92 -0.47
CA VAL A 240 11.71 10.46 -0.57
C VAL A 240 11.28 9.84 0.76
N PRO A 241 10.29 8.92 0.78
CA PRO A 241 9.88 8.23 2.00
C PRO A 241 11.04 7.46 2.63
N ASN A 242 11.03 7.36 3.96
CA ASN A 242 11.99 6.57 4.70
C ASN A 242 11.98 5.11 4.24
N GLY A 243 13.17 4.58 3.96
CA GLY A 243 13.32 3.20 3.52
C GLY A 243 13.01 2.98 2.04
N SER A 244 12.84 4.03 1.24
CA SER A 244 12.62 3.95 -0.20
C SER A 244 13.61 4.78 -1.01
N TYR A 245 13.48 4.64 -2.33
CA TYR A 245 14.26 5.37 -3.32
C TYR A 245 13.34 6.20 -4.21
N ALA A 246 13.90 7.18 -4.90
CA ALA A 246 13.26 7.91 -5.98
C ALA A 246 14.26 8.12 -7.12
N ILE A 247 13.75 8.09 -8.35
CA ILE A 247 14.51 8.37 -9.56
C ILE A 247 14.23 9.81 -10.00
N THR A 248 15.26 10.56 -10.39
CA THR A 248 15.14 11.94 -10.91
C THR A 248 16.14 12.17 -12.04
N ALA A 249 16.11 13.38 -12.63
CA ALA A 249 16.98 13.82 -13.70
C ALA A 249 16.94 12.88 -14.92
N SER A 250 15.75 12.60 -15.45
CA SER A 250 15.58 11.70 -16.62
C SER A 250 16.23 10.33 -16.41
N HIS A 251 15.94 9.71 -15.26
CA HIS A 251 16.43 8.37 -14.87
C HIS A 251 17.93 8.27 -14.60
N CYS A 252 18.62 9.41 -14.47
CA CYS A 252 20.06 9.45 -14.27
C CYS A 252 20.48 9.42 -12.79
N VAL A 253 19.66 9.96 -11.89
CA VAL A 253 20.01 10.11 -10.48
C VAL A 253 19.03 9.33 -9.63
N GLN A 254 19.55 8.46 -8.76
CA GLN A 254 18.78 7.72 -7.78
C GLN A 254 19.04 8.31 -6.40
N CYS A 255 17.99 8.79 -5.75
CA CYS A 255 18.03 9.31 -4.39
C CYS A 255 17.38 8.32 -3.42
N SER A 256 17.93 8.22 -2.22
CA SER A 256 17.51 7.31 -1.17
C SER A 256 17.32 8.05 0.15
N CYS A 257 16.36 7.60 0.95
CA CYS A 257 16.16 8.07 2.31
C CYS A 257 16.51 6.96 3.30
N GLY A 258 17.67 7.10 3.95
CA GLY A 258 18.21 6.08 4.85
C GLY A 258 17.48 6.04 6.21
N PRO A 259 17.26 4.84 6.79
CA PRO A 259 16.63 4.69 8.09
C PRO A 259 17.56 5.23 9.19
N GLY A 260 17.20 6.36 9.80
CA GLY A 260 17.93 6.92 10.95
C GLY A 260 18.20 8.41 10.80
N SER A 261 19.12 8.81 9.92
CA SER A 261 19.51 10.22 9.81
C SER A 261 18.52 11.10 9.05
N LEU A 262 17.54 10.50 8.36
CA LEU A 262 16.57 11.19 7.49
C LEU A 262 17.23 12.21 6.54
N ASN A 263 18.44 11.87 6.06
CA ASN A 263 19.14 12.66 5.07
C ASN A 263 18.95 12.03 3.69
N LEU A 264 18.75 12.87 2.70
CA LEU A 264 18.66 12.43 1.32
C LEU A 264 20.06 12.14 0.77
N TYR A 265 20.26 10.93 0.25
CA TYR A 265 21.51 10.53 -0.40
C TYR A 265 21.25 10.19 -1.86
N CYS A 266 21.92 10.89 -2.78
CA CYS A 266 21.76 10.70 -4.21
C CYS A 266 23.05 10.17 -4.85
N MET A 267 22.89 9.23 -5.77
CA MET A 267 23.96 8.57 -6.52
C MET A 267 23.55 8.40 -7.99
N PRO A 268 24.51 8.13 -8.90
CA PRO A 268 24.19 7.75 -10.27
C PRO A 268 23.29 6.50 -10.30
N ALA A 269 22.24 6.52 -11.10
CA ALA A 269 21.34 5.39 -11.27
C ALA A 269 21.99 4.28 -12.12
N ALA A 270 21.68 3.02 -11.82
CA ALA A 270 22.22 1.86 -12.54
C ALA A 270 21.74 1.74 -14.00
N LEU A 271 20.62 2.38 -14.35
CA LEU A 271 19.95 2.30 -15.67
C LEU A 271 20.45 3.34 -16.69
N ALA A 272 21.34 4.24 -16.28
CA ALA A 272 21.73 5.41 -17.05
C ALA A 272 22.62 5.06 -18.26
N VAL A 273 22.04 4.97 -19.47
CA VAL A 273 22.79 4.73 -20.71
C VAL A 273 23.41 6.02 -21.29
N SER A 274 22.78 7.18 -21.05
CA SER A 274 23.27 8.48 -21.54
C SER A 274 22.87 9.64 -20.63
N CYS A 275 23.74 9.98 -19.67
CA CYS A 275 23.51 11.07 -18.72
C CYS A 275 24.57 12.16 -18.83
N SER A 276 24.21 13.40 -18.49
CA SER A 276 25.18 14.49 -18.36
C SER A 276 26.20 14.18 -17.25
N SER A 277 27.37 14.82 -17.30
CA SER A 277 28.40 14.63 -16.29
C SER A 277 27.88 14.87 -14.86
N MET A 278 28.15 13.93 -13.96
CA MET A 278 27.83 14.01 -12.53
C MET A 278 29.08 14.28 -11.67
N GLN A 279 30.14 14.81 -12.29
CA GLN A 279 31.36 15.18 -11.59
C GLN A 279 31.25 16.58 -11.01
N CYS A 280 31.58 16.73 -9.73
CA CYS A 280 31.64 18.04 -9.10
C CYS A 280 32.73 18.92 -9.71
N ARG A 281 32.39 20.20 -9.98
CA ARG A 281 33.33 21.18 -10.52
C ARG A 281 34.57 21.29 -9.63
N ASN A 282 35.74 21.39 -10.25
CA ASN A 282 37.05 21.54 -9.59
C ASN A 282 37.42 20.37 -8.66
N SER A 283 36.87 19.17 -8.90
CA SER A 283 37.13 17.98 -8.09
C SER A 283 37.05 16.70 -8.93
N ASN A 284 37.67 15.63 -8.46
CA ASN A 284 37.52 14.28 -9.03
C ASN A 284 36.37 13.49 -8.37
N LEU A 285 35.59 14.13 -7.51
CA LEU A 285 34.46 13.50 -6.83
C LEU A 285 33.25 13.45 -7.77
N MET A 286 32.72 12.24 -7.94
CA MET A 286 31.42 12.01 -8.56
C MET A 286 30.31 12.16 -7.54
N LEU A 287 29.09 12.40 -8.03
CA LEU A 287 27.88 12.47 -7.23
C LEU A 287 27.78 11.28 -6.26
N GLY A 288 27.56 11.57 -4.98
CA GLY A 288 27.48 10.58 -3.90
C GLY A 288 28.81 10.31 -3.19
N ASN A 289 29.97 10.65 -3.80
CA ASN A 289 31.25 10.47 -3.14
C ASN A 289 31.44 11.44 -1.98
N VAL A 290 31.90 10.89 -0.86
CA VAL A 290 32.28 11.62 0.34
C VAL A 290 33.71 11.24 0.72
N THR A 291 34.55 12.25 0.91
CA THR A 291 35.91 12.08 1.42
C THR A 291 36.06 12.87 2.70
N TRP A 292 36.87 12.38 3.63
CA TRP A 292 37.14 13.12 4.85
C TRP A 292 38.57 12.93 5.33
N LYS A 293 39.09 13.96 6.01
CA LYS A 293 40.39 13.93 6.66
C LYS A 293 40.24 14.31 8.12
N GLN A 294 40.72 13.46 9.02
CA GLN A 294 40.70 13.72 10.45
C GLN A 294 41.70 14.84 10.81
N SER A 295 41.27 15.74 11.69
CA SER A 295 42.04 16.85 12.23
C SER A 295 41.82 16.96 13.75
N SER A 296 42.60 17.80 14.43
CA SER A 296 42.44 18.05 15.87
C SER A 296 41.11 18.71 16.23
N ALA A 297 40.46 19.40 15.29
CA ALA A 297 39.18 20.09 15.49
C ALA A 297 37.96 19.29 15.00
N GLY A 298 38.15 18.04 14.56
CA GLY A 298 37.10 17.20 13.96
C GLY A 298 37.52 16.68 12.58
N CYS A 299 36.55 16.40 11.72
CA CYS A 299 36.77 15.81 10.41
C CYS A 299 36.41 16.81 9.31
N ASN A 300 37.37 17.13 8.46
CA ASN A 300 37.10 17.95 7.28
C ASN A 300 36.50 17.05 6.20
N VAL A 301 35.21 17.22 5.94
CA VAL A 301 34.41 16.38 5.04
C VAL A 301 34.16 17.14 3.76
N THR A 302 34.57 16.57 2.63
CA THR A 302 34.24 17.06 1.29
C THR A 302 33.30 16.07 0.62
N SER A 303 32.11 16.52 0.24
CA SER A 303 31.09 15.70 -0.41
C SER A 303 30.62 16.33 -1.72
N CYS A 304 30.35 15.47 -2.71
CA CYS A 304 29.70 15.86 -3.95
C CYS A 304 28.22 15.49 -3.88
N SER A 305 27.35 16.49 -3.68
CA SER A 305 25.91 16.29 -3.56
C SER A 305 25.17 16.69 -4.82
N TYR A 306 23.94 16.20 -4.93
CA TYR A 306 23.06 16.55 -6.03
C TYR A 306 22.51 17.97 -5.84
N GLY A 307 22.61 18.78 -6.89
CA GLY A 307 22.21 20.19 -6.92
C GLY A 307 20.95 20.48 -7.75
N GLY A 308 20.35 19.46 -8.36
CA GLY A 308 19.09 19.57 -9.11
C GLY A 308 19.24 19.36 -10.62
N TYR A 309 18.10 19.24 -11.30
CA TYR A 309 18.03 19.07 -12.75
C TYR A 309 17.53 20.36 -13.41
N VAL A 310 18.35 20.92 -14.31
CA VAL A 310 18.06 22.20 -14.95
C VAL A 310 18.37 22.09 -16.45
N ASN A 311 17.37 22.38 -17.29
CA ASN A 311 17.51 22.41 -18.75
C ASN A 311 18.20 21.18 -19.34
N GLY A 312 17.87 19.97 -18.84
CA GLY A 312 18.45 18.72 -19.33
C GLY A 312 19.83 18.39 -18.78
N SER A 313 20.36 19.18 -17.82
CA SER A 313 21.68 18.97 -17.22
C SER A 313 21.59 18.77 -15.71
N ILE A 314 22.39 17.83 -15.21
CA ILE A 314 22.55 17.55 -13.78
C ILE A 314 23.51 18.57 -13.18
N ILE A 315 23.05 19.27 -12.15
CA ILE A 315 23.89 20.15 -11.35
C ILE A 315 24.37 19.37 -10.13
N THR A 316 25.66 19.48 -9.82
CA THR A 316 26.27 18.90 -8.63
C THR A 316 26.91 20.00 -7.79
N THR A 317 26.80 19.88 -6.47
CA THR A 317 27.33 20.86 -5.51
C THR A 317 28.46 20.22 -4.72
N LEU A 318 29.65 20.82 -4.79
CA LEU A 318 30.77 20.44 -3.94
C LEU A 318 30.65 21.19 -2.60
N SER A 319 30.50 20.46 -1.51
CA SER A 319 30.49 21.03 -0.17
C SER A 319 31.70 20.55 0.62
N THR A 320 32.35 21.47 1.34
CA THR A 320 33.43 21.14 2.29
C THR A 320 33.07 21.72 3.64
N SER A 321 33.00 20.88 4.67
CA SER A 321 32.57 21.28 6.00
C SER A 321 33.35 20.54 7.09
N LEU A 322 33.69 21.24 8.16
CA LEU A 322 34.32 20.66 9.34
C LEU A 322 33.23 20.12 10.28
N GLN A 323 33.18 18.80 10.44
CA GLN A 323 32.22 18.14 11.32
C GLN A 323 32.90 17.65 12.61
N PRO A 324 32.27 17.80 13.80
CA PRO A 324 32.85 17.33 15.06
C PRO A 324 33.11 15.82 15.11
N ARG A 325 32.31 15.05 14.37
CA ARG A 325 32.45 13.60 14.21
C ARG A 325 32.61 13.29 12.73
N CYS A 326 33.46 12.32 12.43
CA CYS A 326 33.59 11.82 11.06
C CYS A 326 32.28 11.16 10.62
N PRO A 327 31.88 11.30 9.36
CA PRO A 327 30.73 10.59 8.82
C PRO A 327 30.88 9.09 9.05
N GLY A 328 29.82 8.45 9.57
CA GLY A 328 29.73 7.00 9.63
C GLY A 328 29.54 6.39 8.24
N VAL A 329 29.52 5.06 8.17
CA VAL A 329 29.15 4.35 6.94
C VAL A 329 27.73 4.76 6.56
N GLN A 330 27.53 5.15 5.30
CA GLN A 330 26.21 5.50 4.77
C GLN A 330 25.29 4.27 4.86
N GLN A 331 24.10 4.47 5.42
CA GLN A 331 23.09 3.43 5.54
C GLN A 331 22.08 3.59 4.42
N PHE A 332 22.02 2.59 3.54
CA PHE A 332 21.06 2.52 2.46
C PHE A 332 19.92 1.58 2.85
N PRO A 333 18.67 1.88 2.44
CA PRO A 333 17.59 0.91 2.54
C PRO A 333 17.99 -0.38 1.80
N PRO A 334 17.83 -1.58 2.40
CA PRO A 334 18.16 -2.82 1.71
C PRO A 334 17.29 -2.94 0.45
N LEU A 335 17.94 -3.17 -0.69
CA LEU A 335 17.21 -3.46 -1.93
C LEU A 335 16.61 -4.86 -1.84
N VAL A 336 15.38 -4.97 -2.31
CA VAL A 336 14.60 -6.21 -2.33
C VAL A 336 14.62 -6.76 -3.74
N ILE A 337 14.89 -8.06 -3.86
CA ILE A 337 14.78 -8.77 -5.15
C ILE A 337 13.31 -8.75 -5.57
N PRO A 338 12.99 -8.57 -6.87
CA PRO A 338 11.62 -8.62 -7.36
C PRO A 338 10.91 -9.89 -6.85
N PRO A 339 9.82 -9.76 -6.08
CA PRO A 339 9.19 -10.91 -5.45
C PRO A 339 8.53 -11.79 -6.50
N THR A 340 8.68 -13.10 -6.36
CA THR A 340 8.02 -14.13 -7.20
C THR A 340 6.92 -14.86 -6.45
N THR A 341 6.87 -14.72 -5.12
CA THR A 341 5.87 -15.35 -4.25
C THR A 341 5.55 -14.42 -3.09
N VAL A 342 4.29 -14.37 -2.67
CA VAL A 342 3.89 -13.69 -1.43
C VAL A 342 3.93 -14.72 -0.30
N THR A 343 4.92 -14.63 0.59
CA THR A 343 4.85 -15.31 1.87
C THR A 343 3.80 -14.59 2.72
N GLY A 344 2.68 -15.23 3.01
CA GLY A 344 1.71 -14.68 3.96
C GLY A 344 2.41 -14.37 5.28
N ASP A 345 2.16 -13.18 5.83
CA ASP A 345 2.68 -12.74 7.13
C ASP A 345 2.15 -13.68 8.23
N SER A 346 2.78 -14.85 8.39
CA SER A 346 2.63 -15.71 9.55
C SER A 346 3.39 -15.03 10.68
N SER A 347 2.70 -14.18 11.42
CA SER A 347 3.14 -13.60 12.69
C SER A 347 3.28 -14.63 13.82
N PHE A 348 3.22 -15.93 13.52
CA PHE A 348 3.58 -17.00 14.44
C PHE A 348 5.06 -17.36 14.26
N ALA A 349 5.95 -16.51 14.75
CA ALA A 349 7.21 -17.00 15.26
C ALA A 349 6.89 -17.83 16.53
N PRO A 350 7.27 -19.11 16.63
CA PRO A 350 7.14 -19.83 17.89
C PRO A 350 7.95 -19.09 18.96
N ALA A 351 7.31 -18.83 20.11
CA ALA A 351 7.95 -18.22 21.25
C ALA A 351 9.26 -18.96 21.59
N PRO A 352 10.35 -18.26 21.96
CA PRO A 352 11.56 -18.92 22.43
C PRO A 352 11.22 -19.80 23.63
N ALA A 353 11.57 -21.08 23.57
CA ALA A 353 11.45 -21.98 24.71
C ALA A 353 12.27 -21.41 25.90
N PRO A 354 11.76 -21.50 27.14
CA PRO A 354 12.47 -20.98 28.30
C PRO A 354 13.83 -21.68 28.46
N LEU A 355 14.89 -20.89 28.58
CA LEU A 355 16.23 -21.34 28.93
C LEU A 355 16.17 -22.00 30.31
N SER A 356 16.35 -23.32 30.35
CA SER A 356 16.56 -24.06 31.59
C SER A 356 18.06 -24.12 31.87
N GLU A 357 18.50 -23.50 32.96
CA GLU A 357 19.81 -23.74 33.56
C GLU A 357 19.91 -25.21 34.00
N GLY A 358 20.95 -25.90 33.52
CA GLY A 358 21.24 -27.26 33.93
C GLY A 358 22.58 -27.73 33.39
N GLY A 359 23.64 -27.53 34.19
CA GLY A 359 24.96 -28.05 33.91
C GLY A 359 25.00 -29.58 33.98
N GLY A 360 25.75 -30.21 33.07
CA GLY A 360 26.08 -31.63 33.19
C GLY A 360 26.49 -32.36 31.91
N LYS A 361 27.80 -32.40 31.66
CA LYS A 361 28.60 -33.47 31.01
C LYS A 361 28.20 -33.99 29.60
N LEU A 362 29.12 -33.78 28.66
CA LEU A 362 29.30 -34.49 27.39
C LEU A 362 29.20 -36.03 27.54
N PRO A 363 28.73 -36.74 26.49
CA PRO A 363 29.68 -37.56 25.75
C PRO A 363 29.50 -37.61 24.21
N LYS A 364 30.67 -37.63 23.56
CA LYS A 364 31.10 -38.27 22.31
C LYS A 364 30.09 -38.64 21.21
N THR A 365 30.33 -38.00 20.08
CA THR A 365 29.96 -38.36 18.70
C THR A 365 30.44 -39.74 18.29
N ILE A 366 29.56 -40.55 17.69
CA ILE A 366 29.92 -41.70 16.85
C ILE A 366 29.12 -41.59 15.55
N VAL A 367 29.84 -41.47 14.45
CA VAL A 367 29.37 -41.64 13.06
C VAL A 367 29.47 -43.14 12.72
N PRO A 368 28.56 -43.67 11.88
CA PRO A 368 29.08 -44.46 10.76
C PRO A 368 28.44 -44.10 9.41
N THR A 369 29.31 -44.13 8.41
CA THR A 369 29.08 -44.05 6.97
C THR A 369 28.81 -45.43 6.35
N THR A 370 28.37 -45.41 5.08
CA THR A 370 28.28 -46.50 4.06
C THR A 370 26.96 -47.31 4.05
N GLY A 371 26.30 -47.59 2.91
CA GLY A 371 26.66 -47.39 1.51
C GLY A 371 25.49 -47.59 0.50
N SER A 372 25.75 -47.09 -0.72
CA SER A 372 25.41 -47.61 -2.06
C SER A 372 24.14 -48.47 -2.32
N LEU A 373 23.18 -47.89 -3.08
CA LEU A 373 22.59 -48.26 -4.41
C LEU A 373 22.40 -49.76 -4.81
N PRO A 374 21.53 -50.15 -5.78
CA PRO A 374 20.69 -49.36 -6.71
C PRO A 374 19.24 -49.86 -7.01
N GLY A 375 18.44 -49.01 -7.67
CA GLY A 375 17.69 -49.38 -8.89
C GLY A 375 16.24 -49.90 -8.78
N LEU A 376 15.28 -49.12 -9.29
CA LEU A 376 14.35 -49.49 -10.39
C LEU A 376 13.33 -48.36 -10.64
N ALA A 377 13.16 -48.03 -11.92
CA ALA A 377 12.11 -47.14 -12.46
C ALA A 377 11.07 -48.01 -13.23
N PRO A 378 10.17 -47.43 -14.04
CA PRO A 378 8.77 -47.17 -13.71
C PRO A 378 7.80 -48.06 -14.49
N PHE A 379 6.57 -48.23 -14.00
CA PHE A 379 5.48 -48.82 -14.79
C PHE A 379 4.49 -47.75 -15.25
N ALA A 380 4.34 -47.66 -16.56
CA ALA A 380 3.23 -47.01 -17.28
C ALA A 380 2.18 -48.08 -17.65
N GLY A 381 0.92 -47.66 -17.82
CA GLY A 381 -0.03 -48.42 -18.64
C GLY A 381 -1.53 -48.20 -18.37
N ALA A 382 -2.15 -47.41 -19.27
CA ALA A 382 -3.52 -47.50 -19.84
C ALA A 382 -4.75 -47.43 -18.90
N GLY A 383 -5.68 -46.47 -19.08
CA GLY A 383 -6.82 -46.49 -20.02
C GLY A 383 -8.09 -47.01 -19.28
N VAL A 384 -9.31 -46.47 -19.32
CA VAL A 384 -10.21 -46.02 -20.40
C VAL A 384 -11.48 -45.40 -19.74
N GLY A 385 -12.20 -44.46 -20.39
CA GLY A 385 -13.67 -44.36 -20.30
C GLY A 385 -14.32 -43.11 -19.63
N ALA A 386 -14.91 -42.23 -20.45
CA ALA A 386 -15.75 -41.07 -20.11
C ALA A 386 -17.24 -41.48 -19.83
N PRO A 387 -18.27 -40.58 -19.84
CA PRO A 387 -18.51 -39.30 -19.14
C PRO A 387 -19.87 -39.29 -18.38
N LEU A 388 -20.15 -38.24 -17.57
CA LEU A 388 -21.49 -37.82 -17.08
C LEU A 388 -21.33 -36.34 -16.66
N GLY A 389 -22.17 -35.34 -16.91
CA GLY A 389 -23.56 -35.21 -17.34
C GLY A 389 -24.07 -33.89 -16.75
N SER A 390 -24.65 -33.02 -17.58
CA SER A 390 -25.05 -31.62 -17.35
C SER A 390 -26.17 -31.35 -16.34
N ALA A 391 -26.26 -30.11 -15.85
CA ALA A 391 -27.46 -29.21 -15.81
C ALA A 391 -27.09 -27.93 -15.01
N SER A 392 -27.04 -26.69 -15.51
CA SER A 392 -28.08 -25.79 -16.06
C SER A 392 -29.29 -25.57 -15.15
N ASP A 393 -29.41 -24.37 -14.58
CA ASP A 393 -30.68 -23.66 -14.42
C ASP A 393 -30.44 -22.15 -14.26
N GLY A 394 -31.25 -21.36 -14.95
CA GLY A 394 -31.27 -19.90 -14.90
C GLY A 394 -32.65 -19.35 -14.51
N CYS A 395 -32.77 -18.02 -14.61
CA CYS A 395 -33.94 -17.15 -14.35
C CYS A 395 -34.24 -16.86 -12.87
N SER A 396 -34.69 -15.67 -12.43
CA SER A 396 -35.30 -14.51 -13.10
C SER A 396 -35.34 -13.29 -12.16
N LEU A 397 -35.34 -12.10 -12.76
CA LEU A 397 -35.82 -10.77 -12.32
C LEU A 397 -36.62 -10.65 -11.00
N MET A 398 -36.34 -9.58 -10.24
CA MET A 398 -37.36 -8.57 -9.88
C MET A 398 -36.72 -7.22 -9.50
N ASN A 399 -37.18 -6.15 -10.15
CA ASN A 399 -37.07 -4.74 -9.73
C ASN A 399 -37.59 -4.53 -8.31
N GLN A 400 -37.07 -3.53 -7.58
CA GLN A 400 -37.90 -2.62 -6.77
C GLN A 400 -37.22 -1.26 -6.52
N LEU A 401 -37.97 -0.21 -6.86
CA LEU A 401 -37.77 1.18 -6.43
C LEU A 401 -37.95 1.32 -4.91
N SER A 402 -37.21 2.23 -4.28
CA SER A 402 -37.67 3.06 -3.15
C SER A 402 -36.62 4.15 -2.91
N SER A 403 -36.87 5.44 -3.19
CA SER A 403 -37.82 6.38 -2.57
C SER A 403 -37.59 6.58 -1.08
N PHE A 404 -37.18 7.81 -0.76
CA PHE A 404 -37.01 8.45 0.54
C PHE A 404 -38.17 8.25 1.53
N GLY A 405 -37.83 8.18 2.83
CA GLY A 405 -38.77 8.41 3.94
C GLY A 405 -38.14 8.11 5.31
N GLY A 406 -37.80 9.14 6.09
CA GLY A 406 -37.30 9.01 7.46
C GLY A 406 -38.39 8.62 8.48
N PRO A 407 -38.04 8.20 9.71
CA PRO A 407 -39.03 7.75 10.68
C PRO A 407 -39.53 8.86 11.60
N LEU A 408 -40.86 8.98 11.69
CA LEU A 408 -41.61 9.76 12.66
C LEU A 408 -42.20 8.76 13.67
N VAL A 409 -41.78 8.84 14.93
CA VAL A 409 -42.18 7.92 16.01
C VAL A 409 -43.49 8.40 16.64
N LEU A 410 -44.51 7.55 16.66
CA LEU A 410 -45.77 7.74 17.38
C LEU A 410 -45.94 6.62 18.43
N PHE A 411 -46.02 7.00 19.69
CA PHE A 411 -46.23 6.11 20.85
C PHE A 411 -47.70 6.18 21.29
N LEU A 412 -48.40 5.04 21.40
CA LEU A 412 -49.65 4.95 22.18
C LEU A 412 -49.82 3.59 22.89
N LEU A 413 -50.03 3.74 24.21
CA LEU A 413 -50.98 3.08 25.13
C LEU A 413 -50.81 1.59 25.51
N LEU A 414 -50.81 1.31 26.84
CA LEU A 414 -52.04 1.08 27.62
C LEU A 414 -51.78 0.88 29.13
N ALA A 415 -52.45 1.72 29.94
CA ALA A 415 -53.30 1.40 31.13
C ALA A 415 -52.73 0.52 32.28
N SER A 416 -52.89 0.85 33.57
CA SER A 416 -54.19 1.03 34.25
C SER A 416 -54.01 1.39 35.75
N ILE A 417 -55.05 2.00 36.35
CA ILE A 417 -55.59 1.79 37.72
C ILE A 417 -55.11 2.70 38.90
N TRP A 418 -56.11 3.47 39.37
CA TRP A 418 -56.51 3.82 40.76
C TRP A 418 -56.50 5.28 41.24
N VAL A 419 -57.68 5.63 41.76
CA VAL A 419 -58.32 6.89 42.21
C VAL A 419 -57.97 7.13 43.72
N PRO A 420 -58.65 8.01 44.49
CA PRO A 420 -59.01 9.44 44.38
C PRO A 420 -58.40 10.30 45.51
N PHE A 421 -58.37 11.63 45.35
CA PHE A 421 -59.18 12.61 46.11
C PHE A 421 -58.91 14.02 45.61
#